data_AF-A0A519I0Q6-F1
#
_entry.id   AF-A0A519I0Q6-F1
#
_cell.length_a   1.000
_cell.length_b   1.000
_cell.length_c   1.000
_cell.angle_alpha   90.00
_cell.angle_beta   90.00
_cell.angle_gamma   90.00
#
_symmetry.space_group_name_H-M   'P 1'
#
loop_
_entity.id
_entity.type
_entity.pdbx_description
1 polymer ?
#
loop_
_entity_poly.entity_id
_entity_poly.type
_entity_poly.pdbx_seq_one_letter_code
_entity_poly.pdbx_strand_id
1 'polypeptide(L)'
;MMAAAHRTLRAANTARQREWDQDAKITLSYRLNELAGETGEACNVGKKLERERLGIRGSRTTKVRLAEELADVVICADLVAMGEGIDLQQAVINKFNATSAKVGLATMLANEAHPSRGDRQVAHRFRFAADILEGMSDGVDGERLGALVRWALHGDVAPDEADALARMFEAPWLAAADEGEFDGDTRDEAHKDIERITREAEELAQ
;
A
#
# COMPACT_ATOMS: atom_id res chain seq x y z
N MET A 1 -7.20 7.15 22.68
CA MET A 1 -6.36 6.64 21.56
C MET A 1 -5.35 7.70 21.20
N MET A 2 -4.08 7.32 20.99
CA MET A 2 -3.10 8.23 20.36
C MET A 2 -3.35 8.24 18.84
N ALA A 3 -3.31 9.42 18.22
CA ALA A 3 -3.42 9.55 16.78
C ALA A 3 -2.20 8.91 16.10
N ALA A 4 -2.42 8.00 15.15
CA ALA A 4 -1.35 7.46 14.32
C ALA A 4 -0.99 8.47 13.22
N ALA A 5 0.28 8.87 13.16
CA ALA A 5 0.78 9.74 12.11
C ALA A 5 1.23 8.88 10.90
N HIS A 6 0.73 9.21 9.71
CA HIS A 6 1.08 8.52 8.47
C HIS A 6 2.01 9.40 7.62
N ARG A 7 2.98 8.77 6.93
CA ARG A 7 3.97 9.48 6.10
C ARG A 7 3.48 9.85 4.71
N THR A 8 2.38 9.26 4.26
CA THR A 8 1.83 9.45 2.91
C THR A 8 0.32 9.67 2.99
N LEU A 9 -0.22 10.45 2.06
CA LEU A 9 -1.66 10.64 1.92
C LEU A 9 -2.40 9.31 1.75
N ARG A 10 -1.89 8.40 0.89
CA ARG A 10 -2.50 7.08 0.66
C ARG A 10 -2.69 6.31 1.97
N ALA A 11 -1.62 6.14 2.76
CA ALA A 11 -1.70 5.44 4.04
C ALA A 11 -2.69 6.08 5.03
N ALA A 12 -2.74 7.42 5.08
CA ALA A 12 -3.70 8.13 5.92
C ALA A 12 -5.15 7.92 5.45
N ASN A 13 -5.39 7.96 4.14
CA ASN A 13 -6.69 7.73 3.53
C ASN A 13 -7.16 6.29 3.75
N THR A 14 -6.29 5.29 3.58
CA THR A 14 -6.61 3.89 3.87
C THR A 14 -7.02 3.68 5.33
N ALA A 15 -6.28 4.27 6.28
CA ALA A 15 -6.64 4.21 7.69
C ALA A 15 -7.99 4.89 7.97
N ARG A 16 -8.16 6.13 7.50
CA ARG A 16 -9.39 6.93 7.67
C ARG A 16 -10.61 6.27 7.02
N GLN A 17 -10.44 5.58 5.89
CA GLN A 17 -11.53 4.88 5.22
C GLN A 17 -12.10 3.75 6.09
N ARG A 18 -11.24 3.01 6.79
CA ARG A 18 -11.65 1.94 7.72
C ARG A 18 -12.44 2.48 8.91
N GLU A 19 -12.14 3.70 9.34
CA GLU A 19 -12.87 4.38 10.41
C GLU A 19 -14.24 4.89 9.95
N TRP A 20 -14.29 5.45 8.74
CA TRP A 20 -15.44 6.21 8.24
C TRP A 20 -16.51 5.36 7.53
N ASP A 21 -16.11 4.36 6.75
CA ASP A 21 -17.00 3.52 5.94
C ASP A 21 -16.83 2.05 6.31
N GLN A 22 -17.19 1.74 7.55
CA GLN A 22 -17.02 0.40 8.14
C GLN A 22 -17.76 -0.69 7.38
N ASP A 23 -18.85 -0.33 6.68
CA ASP A 23 -19.65 -1.25 5.89
C ASP A 23 -19.25 -1.29 4.40
N ALA A 24 -18.19 -0.58 4.00
CA ALA A 24 -17.70 -0.48 2.62
C ALA A 24 -18.80 -0.13 1.59
N LYS A 25 -19.67 0.84 1.91
CA LYS A 25 -20.83 1.22 1.08
C LYS A 25 -20.50 2.30 0.04
N ILE A 26 -19.37 2.99 0.16
CA ILE A 26 -19.03 4.10 -0.71
C ILE A 26 -18.63 3.61 -2.10
N THR A 27 -19.43 3.99 -3.09
CA THR A 27 -19.23 3.62 -4.50
C THR A 27 -18.23 4.54 -5.21
N LEU A 28 -17.70 4.08 -6.35
CA LEU A 28 -16.92 4.92 -7.27
C LEU A 28 -17.69 6.17 -7.70
N SER A 29 -18.98 6.04 -8.03
CA SER A 29 -19.81 7.17 -8.45
C SER A 29 -19.93 8.24 -7.36
N TYR A 30 -20.06 7.83 -6.10
CA TYR A 30 -20.06 8.74 -4.97
C TYR A 30 -18.73 9.50 -4.88
N ARG A 31 -17.59 8.78 -4.91
CA ARG A 31 -16.25 9.42 -4.83
C ARG A 31 -15.98 10.40 -5.97
N LEU A 32 -16.39 10.05 -7.19
CA LEU A 32 -16.26 10.95 -8.36
C LEU A 32 -17.14 12.20 -8.21
N ASN A 33 -18.34 12.06 -7.63
CA ASN A 33 -19.22 13.19 -7.38
C ASN A 33 -18.65 14.12 -6.28
N GLU A 34 -18.10 13.55 -5.20
CA GLU A 34 -17.39 14.32 -4.16
C GLU A 34 -16.19 15.07 -4.77
N LEU A 35 -15.35 14.40 -5.57
CA LEU A 35 -14.25 15.06 -6.28
C LEU A 35 -14.72 16.23 -7.17
N ALA A 36 -15.84 16.05 -7.89
CA ALA A 36 -16.43 17.12 -8.68
C ALA A 36 -16.93 18.28 -7.80
N GLY A 37 -17.49 17.97 -6.62
CA GLY A 37 -17.89 18.93 -5.60
C GLY A 37 -16.73 19.81 -5.15
N GLU A 38 -15.64 19.19 -4.66
CA GLU A 38 -14.44 19.91 -4.19
C GLU A 38 -13.79 20.76 -5.30
N THR A 39 -13.78 20.23 -6.53
CA THR A 39 -13.32 20.99 -7.70
C THR A 39 -14.19 22.23 -7.93
N GLY A 40 -15.51 22.09 -7.76
CA GLY A 40 -16.47 23.19 -7.85
C GLY A 40 -16.25 24.26 -6.76
N GLU A 41 -15.94 23.84 -5.54
CA GLU A 41 -15.60 24.73 -4.43
C GLU A 41 -14.33 25.53 -4.73
N ALA A 42 -13.27 24.85 -5.16
CA ALA A 42 -12.02 25.49 -5.60
C ALA A 42 -12.25 26.49 -6.73
N CYS A 43 -13.07 26.14 -7.73
CA CYS A 43 -13.45 27.04 -8.82
C CYS A 43 -14.22 28.27 -8.32
N ASN A 44 -15.13 28.09 -7.36
CA ASN A 44 -15.90 29.18 -6.76
C ASN A 44 -14.99 30.14 -5.97
N VAL A 45 -14.01 29.62 -5.24
CA VAL A 45 -13.01 30.41 -4.53
C VAL A 45 -12.11 31.17 -5.53
N GLY A 46 -11.59 30.49 -6.56
CA GLY A 46 -10.81 31.13 -7.63
C GLY A 46 -11.56 32.28 -8.30
N LYS A 47 -12.84 32.07 -8.63
CA LYS A 47 -13.73 33.12 -9.14
C LYS A 47 -13.85 34.32 -8.20
N LYS A 48 -13.96 34.11 -6.88
CA LYS A 48 -14.04 35.21 -5.90
C LYS A 48 -12.73 35.99 -5.81
N LEU A 49 -11.57 35.32 -5.92
CA LEU A 49 -10.25 35.98 -5.96
C LEU A 49 -10.10 36.85 -7.22
N GLU A 50 -10.44 36.32 -8.40
CA GLU A 50 -10.38 37.07 -9.65
C GLU A 50 -11.35 38.25 -9.66
N ARG A 51 -12.56 38.07 -9.12
CA ARG A 51 -13.54 39.14 -8.99
C ARG A 51 -12.98 40.34 -8.23
N GLU A 52 -12.19 40.09 -7.19
CA GLU A 52 -11.52 41.15 -6.44
C GLU A 52 -10.46 41.86 -7.27
N ARG A 53 -9.58 41.10 -7.95
CA ARG A 53 -8.53 41.62 -8.83
C ARG A 53 -9.08 42.50 -9.95
N LEU A 54 -10.24 42.12 -10.49
CA LEU A 54 -10.92 42.83 -11.57
C LEU A 54 -11.78 44.01 -11.09
N GLY A 55 -11.86 44.28 -9.79
CA GLY A 55 -12.70 45.36 -9.24
C GLY A 55 -14.21 45.13 -9.38
N ILE A 56 -14.65 43.90 -9.67
CA ILE A 56 -16.06 43.56 -9.84
C ILE A 56 -16.70 43.43 -8.44
N ARG A 57 -17.91 43.97 -8.26
CA ARG A 57 -18.65 43.87 -6.98
C ARG A 57 -19.03 42.42 -6.67
N GLY A 58 -18.83 41.99 -5.42
CA GLY A 58 -19.32 40.70 -4.91
C GLY A 58 -18.54 40.20 -3.70
N SER A 59 -18.88 39.01 -3.22
CA SER A 59 -18.17 38.35 -2.12
C SER A 59 -16.69 38.10 -2.44
N ARG A 60 -15.85 38.19 -1.41
CA ARG A 60 -14.39 38.05 -1.44
C ARG A 60 -13.96 36.75 -0.75
N THR A 61 -12.70 36.38 -0.92
CA THR A 61 -12.11 35.20 -0.30
C THR A 61 -10.59 35.37 -0.20
N THR A 62 -9.90 34.38 0.36
CA THR A 62 -8.44 34.41 0.54
C THR A 62 -7.77 33.27 -0.23
N LYS A 63 -6.46 33.42 -0.44
CA LYS A 63 -5.62 32.31 -0.95
C LYS A 63 -5.54 31.13 0.02
N VAL A 64 -5.77 31.36 1.31
CA VAL A 64 -5.84 30.30 2.33
C VAL A 64 -7.03 29.39 2.03
N ARG A 65 -8.22 29.96 1.79
CA ARG A 65 -9.39 29.18 1.36
C ARG A 65 -9.11 28.44 0.06
N LEU A 66 -8.43 29.06 -0.91
CA LEU A 66 -8.09 28.35 -2.15
C LEU A 66 -7.17 27.15 -1.89
N ALA A 67 -6.21 27.28 -0.97
CA ALA A 67 -5.32 26.18 -0.61
C ALA A 67 -6.08 25.03 0.07
N GLU A 68 -7.07 25.34 0.91
CA GLU A 68 -7.98 24.35 1.50
C GLU A 68 -8.74 23.57 0.42
N GLU A 69 -9.48 24.25 -0.47
CA GLU A 69 -10.25 23.56 -1.51
C GLU A 69 -9.37 22.78 -2.49
N LEU A 70 -8.17 23.28 -2.81
CA LEU A 70 -7.21 22.54 -3.65
C LEU A 70 -6.67 21.29 -2.93
N ALA A 71 -6.51 21.33 -1.61
CA ALA A 71 -6.13 20.16 -0.83
C ALA A 71 -7.26 19.11 -0.85
N ASP A 72 -8.51 19.54 -0.71
CA ASP A 72 -9.68 18.65 -0.76
C ASP A 72 -9.81 17.96 -2.14
N VAL A 73 -9.53 18.67 -3.23
CA VAL A 73 -9.42 18.07 -4.57
C VAL A 73 -8.37 16.96 -4.62
N VAL A 74 -7.17 17.19 -4.07
CA VAL A 74 -6.09 16.19 -4.07
C VAL A 74 -6.48 14.98 -3.20
N ILE A 75 -7.10 15.22 -2.04
CA ILE A 75 -7.57 14.18 -1.13
C ILE A 75 -8.64 13.31 -1.82
N CYS A 76 -9.66 13.92 -2.43
CA CYS A 76 -10.72 13.19 -3.13
C CYS A 76 -10.21 12.45 -4.37
N ALA A 77 -9.24 13.01 -5.10
CA ALA A 77 -8.61 12.31 -6.21
C ALA A 77 -7.86 11.04 -5.74
N ASP A 78 -7.16 11.11 -4.60
CA ASP A 78 -6.52 9.92 -4.03
C ASP A 78 -7.55 8.91 -3.50
N LEU A 79 -8.68 9.34 -2.94
CA LEU A 79 -9.77 8.45 -2.53
C LEU A 79 -10.37 7.68 -3.72
N VAL A 80 -10.53 8.32 -4.88
CA VAL A 80 -10.94 7.66 -6.13
C VAL A 80 -9.87 6.65 -6.55
N ALA A 81 -8.60 7.07 -6.60
CA ALA A 81 -7.49 6.19 -7.00
C ALA A 81 -7.35 4.98 -6.07
N MET A 82 -7.49 5.18 -4.76
CA MET A 82 -7.49 4.12 -3.75
C MET A 82 -8.61 3.10 -3.99
N GLY A 83 -9.83 3.56 -4.24
CA GLY A 83 -10.97 2.67 -4.52
C GLY A 83 -10.81 1.81 -5.77
N GLU A 84 -10.06 2.31 -6.76
CA GLU A 84 -9.81 1.63 -8.04
C GLU A 84 -8.45 0.92 -8.11
N GLY A 85 -7.71 0.85 -6.99
CA GLY A 85 -6.39 0.19 -6.95
C GLY A 85 -5.29 0.90 -7.75
N ILE A 86 -5.43 2.20 -7.98
CA ILE A 86 -4.48 3.04 -8.74
C ILE A 86 -3.45 3.64 -7.79
N ASP A 87 -2.17 3.51 -8.12
CA ASP A 87 -1.09 4.31 -7.52
C ASP A 87 -1.11 5.71 -8.14
N LEU A 88 -1.74 6.66 -7.46
CA LEU A 88 -1.90 8.02 -7.97
C LEU A 88 -0.55 8.75 -8.06
N GLN A 89 0.37 8.50 -7.13
CA GLN A 89 1.68 9.14 -7.14
C GLN A 89 2.47 8.71 -8.37
N GLN A 90 2.52 7.40 -8.64
CA GLN A 90 3.17 6.88 -9.85
C GLN A 90 2.47 7.38 -11.12
N ALA A 91 1.13 7.41 -11.14
CA ALA A 91 0.37 7.91 -12.28
C ALA A 91 0.69 9.39 -12.60
N VAL A 92 0.81 10.24 -11.58
CA VAL A 92 1.21 11.64 -11.72
C VAL A 92 2.63 11.77 -12.30
N ILE A 93 3.59 11.02 -11.76
CA ILE A 93 4.99 11.01 -12.26
C ILE A 93 5.02 10.60 -13.73
N ASN A 94 4.36 9.50 -14.07
CA ASN A 94 4.31 8.99 -15.44
C ASN A 94 3.68 10.00 -16.39
N LYS A 95 2.55 10.60 -16.01
CA LYS A 95 1.83 11.57 -16.85
C LYS A 95 2.61 12.87 -17.03
N PHE A 96 3.24 13.38 -15.97
CA PHE A 96 4.08 14.57 -16.01
C PHE A 96 5.26 14.34 -16.96
N ASN A 97 6.04 13.28 -16.75
CA ASN A 97 7.23 12.99 -17.54
C ASN A 97 6.90 12.71 -19.01
N ALA A 98 5.80 11.99 -19.29
CA ALA A 98 5.33 11.78 -20.66
C ALA A 98 4.95 13.10 -21.35
N THR A 99 4.34 14.04 -20.61
CA THR A 99 4.00 15.37 -21.15
C THR A 99 5.25 16.20 -21.40
N SER A 100 6.20 16.24 -20.45
CA SER A 100 7.50 16.90 -20.62
C SER A 100 8.24 16.38 -21.84
N ALA A 101 8.34 15.06 -22.00
CA ALA A 101 8.99 14.43 -23.15
C ALA A 101 8.28 14.80 -24.46
N LYS A 102 6.95 14.74 -24.51
CA LYS A 102 6.14 15.07 -25.70
C LYS A 102 6.42 16.49 -26.21
N VAL A 103 6.67 17.44 -25.32
CA VAL A 103 6.90 18.86 -25.68
C VAL A 103 8.38 19.27 -25.60
N GLY A 104 9.31 18.32 -25.45
CA GLY A 104 10.75 18.59 -25.47
C GLY A 104 11.28 19.34 -24.24
N LEU A 105 10.63 19.21 -23.08
CA LEU A 105 11.08 19.80 -21.83
C LEU A 105 12.07 18.88 -21.10
N ALA A 106 13.11 19.47 -20.50
CA ALA A 106 14.12 18.74 -19.71
C ALA A 106 13.67 18.44 -18.28
N THR A 107 12.67 19.16 -17.76
CA THR A 107 12.19 19.01 -16.39
C THR A 107 11.36 17.74 -16.24
N MET A 108 11.75 16.88 -15.30
CA MET A 108 11.09 15.62 -14.97
C MET A 108 10.83 15.54 -13.47
N LEU A 109 9.76 14.85 -13.08
CA LEU A 109 9.59 14.39 -11.70
C LEU A 109 10.48 13.17 -11.46
N ALA A 110 11.19 13.18 -10.33
CA ALA A 110 11.98 12.05 -9.89
C ALA A 110 11.06 10.85 -9.66
N ASN A 111 11.47 9.69 -10.17
CA ASN A 111 10.84 8.44 -9.82
C ASN A 111 11.54 7.91 -8.57
N GLU A 112 11.19 8.44 -7.39
CA GLU A 112 11.50 7.73 -6.16
C GLU A 112 10.61 6.49 -6.17
N ALA A 113 11.22 5.31 -6.37
CA ALA A 113 10.50 4.06 -6.46
C ALA A 113 9.69 3.86 -5.18
N HIS A 114 8.37 4.04 -5.26
CA HIS A 114 7.49 3.50 -4.25
C HIS A 114 7.51 1.99 -4.43
N PRO A 115 7.77 1.21 -3.36
CA PRO A 115 7.75 -0.24 -3.47
C PRO A 115 6.39 -0.62 -4.03
N SER A 116 6.42 -1.23 -5.21
CA SER A 116 5.24 -1.71 -5.91
C SER A 116 4.49 -2.69 -5.03
N ARG A 117 3.25 -3.03 -5.40
CA ARG A 117 2.49 -4.08 -4.72
C ARG A 117 3.33 -5.36 -4.57
N GLY A 118 4.01 -5.77 -5.64
CA GLY A 118 4.90 -6.93 -5.63
C GLY A 118 6.05 -6.77 -4.64
N ASP A 119 6.68 -5.60 -4.58
CA ASP A 119 7.79 -5.35 -3.66
C ASP A 119 7.35 -5.46 -2.20
N ARG A 120 6.14 -5.01 -1.86
CA ARG A 120 5.59 -5.14 -0.50
C ARG A 120 5.25 -6.58 -0.13
N GLN A 121 4.70 -7.34 -1.07
CA GLN A 121 4.41 -8.77 -0.91
C GLN A 121 5.69 -9.57 -0.65
N VAL A 122 6.70 -9.33 -1.49
CA VAL A 122 8.03 -9.92 -1.37
C VAL A 122 8.64 -9.54 -0.03
N ALA A 123 8.64 -8.26 0.33
CA ALA A 123 9.21 -7.81 1.61
C ALA A 123 8.50 -8.41 2.84
N HIS A 124 7.18 -8.61 2.80
CA HIS A 124 6.43 -9.26 3.88
C HIS A 124 6.92 -10.69 4.09
N ARG A 125 6.94 -11.50 3.02
CA ARG A 125 7.39 -12.89 3.10
C ARG A 125 8.87 -13.01 3.46
N PHE A 126 9.73 -12.12 2.94
CA PHE A 126 11.14 -12.10 3.30
C PHE A 126 11.40 -11.78 4.76
N ARG A 127 10.52 -11.02 5.43
CA ARG A 127 10.64 -10.79 6.88
C ARG A 127 10.50 -12.10 7.65
N PHE A 128 9.46 -12.89 7.38
CA PHE A 128 9.28 -14.19 8.02
C PHE A 128 10.39 -15.18 7.64
N ALA A 129 10.83 -15.18 6.39
CA ALA A 129 11.96 -15.99 5.97
C ALA A 129 13.24 -15.64 6.76
N ALA A 130 13.48 -14.35 7.04
CA ALA A 130 14.60 -13.93 7.87
C ALA A 130 14.46 -14.41 9.32
N ASP A 131 13.29 -14.26 9.94
CA ASP A 131 13.04 -14.71 11.31
C ASP A 131 13.28 -16.22 11.47
N ILE A 132 12.84 -17.03 10.50
CA ILE A 132 13.09 -18.47 10.46
C ILE A 132 14.60 -18.76 10.38
N LEU A 133 15.31 -18.09 9.48
CA LEU A 133 16.75 -18.29 9.30
C LEU A 133 17.56 -17.85 10.52
N GLU A 134 17.16 -16.77 11.19
CA GLU A 134 17.79 -16.30 12.43
C GLU A 134 17.62 -17.28 13.59
N GLY A 135 16.50 -18.01 13.63
CA GLY A 135 16.23 -19.07 14.61
C GLY A 135 16.97 -20.39 14.36
N MET A 136 17.64 -20.56 13.22
CA MET A 136 18.27 -21.84 12.86
C MET A 136 19.71 -21.94 13.38
N SER A 137 19.93 -22.83 14.35
CA SER A 137 21.26 -23.13 14.90
C SER A 137 22.05 -24.16 14.09
N ASP A 138 21.37 -25.08 13.40
CA ASP A 138 21.99 -26.31 12.87
C ASP A 138 22.35 -26.22 11.38
N GLY A 139 22.23 -25.03 10.80
CA GLY A 139 22.50 -24.77 9.38
C GLY A 139 21.36 -25.22 8.45
N VAL A 140 21.40 -24.71 7.22
CA VAL A 140 20.39 -24.93 6.19
C VAL A 140 21.06 -25.43 4.93
N ASP A 141 20.55 -26.52 4.35
CA ASP A 141 21.00 -26.99 3.04
C ASP A 141 20.44 -26.13 1.90
N GLY A 142 21.06 -26.26 0.72
CA GLY A 142 20.70 -25.43 -0.44
C GLY A 142 19.28 -25.68 -0.97
N GLU A 143 18.72 -26.87 -0.75
CA GLU A 143 17.38 -27.23 -1.19
C GLU A 143 16.32 -26.48 -0.38
N ARG A 144 16.41 -26.57 0.95
CA ARG A 144 15.52 -25.87 1.87
C ARG A 144 15.65 -24.35 1.77
N LEU A 145 16.88 -23.83 1.68
CA LEU A 145 17.10 -22.39 1.48
C LEU A 145 16.54 -21.93 0.13
N GLY A 146 16.73 -22.72 -0.93
CA GLY A 146 16.19 -22.43 -2.26
C GLY A 146 14.67 -22.36 -2.28
N ALA A 147 14.00 -23.33 -1.63
CA ALA A 147 12.55 -23.35 -1.50
C ALA A 147 12.03 -22.11 -0.73
N LEU A 148 12.67 -21.76 0.40
CA LEU A 148 12.29 -20.58 1.18
C LEU A 148 12.43 -19.27 0.38
N VAL A 149 13.53 -19.10 -0.35
CA VAL A 149 13.76 -17.90 -1.18
C VAL A 149 12.76 -17.82 -2.32
N ARG A 150 12.46 -18.94 -3.00
CA ARG A 150 11.45 -18.97 -4.08
C ARG A 150 10.06 -18.62 -3.56
N TRP A 151 9.65 -19.22 -2.44
CA TRP A 151 8.40 -18.87 -1.78
C TRP A 151 8.36 -17.37 -1.40
N ALA A 152 9.43 -16.83 -0.84
CA ALA A 152 9.46 -15.42 -0.46
C ALA A 152 9.32 -14.48 -1.67
N LEU A 153 9.94 -14.85 -2.81
CA LEU A 153 9.86 -14.11 -4.07
C LEU A 153 8.49 -14.23 -4.76
N HIS A 154 7.92 -15.43 -4.81
CA HIS A 154 6.79 -15.72 -5.69
C HIS A 154 5.47 -15.95 -4.94
N GLY A 155 5.53 -16.41 -3.69
CA GLY A 155 4.37 -16.80 -2.89
C GLY A 155 4.02 -18.27 -3.02
N ASP A 156 4.69 -18.97 -3.91
CA ASP A 156 4.52 -20.39 -4.19
C ASP A 156 5.88 -21.05 -4.44
N VAL A 157 5.86 -22.38 -4.44
CA VAL A 157 6.98 -23.24 -4.81
C VAL A 157 6.46 -24.38 -5.66
N ALA A 158 7.35 -25.03 -6.41
CA ALA A 158 6.97 -26.22 -7.17
C ALA A 158 6.54 -27.35 -6.22
N PRO A 159 5.66 -28.29 -6.65
CA PRO A 159 5.16 -29.36 -5.78
C PRO A 159 6.26 -30.23 -5.16
N ASP A 160 7.38 -30.43 -5.87
CA ASP A 160 8.56 -31.16 -5.40
C ASP A 160 9.40 -30.40 -4.37
N GLU A 161 9.18 -29.09 -4.24
CA GLU A 161 9.87 -28.21 -3.29
C GLU A 161 9.04 -27.92 -2.03
N ALA A 162 7.75 -28.30 -2.04
CA ALA A 162 6.82 -28.04 -0.95
C ALA A 162 7.26 -28.69 0.38
N ASP A 163 7.80 -29.91 0.33
CA ASP A 163 8.30 -30.60 1.52
C ASP A 163 9.51 -29.86 2.13
N ALA A 164 10.41 -29.38 1.28
CA ALA A 164 11.59 -28.62 1.68
C ALA A 164 11.21 -27.27 2.31
N LEU A 165 10.22 -26.57 1.74
CA LEU A 165 9.68 -25.34 2.31
C LEU A 165 9.03 -25.60 3.68
N ALA A 166 8.16 -26.60 3.78
CA ALA A 166 7.48 -26.92 5.04
C ALA A 166 8.48 -27.27 6.15
N ARG A 167 9.60 -27.93 5.84
CA ARG A 167 10.67 -28.21 6.84
C ARG A 167 11.33 -26.94 7.37
N MET A 168 11.35 -25.85 6.60
CA MET A 168 11.86 -24.56 7.09
C MET A 168 10.90 -23.97 8.13
N PHE A 169 9.60 -24.01 7.84
CA PHE A 169 8.56 -23.49 8.72
C PHE A 169 8.27 -24.37 9.94
N GLU A 170 8.69 -25.63 9.90
CA GLU A 170 8.54 -26.58 11.00
C GLU A 170 9.56 -26.34 12.13
N ALA A 171 10.72 -25.73 11.83
CA ALA A 171 11.80 -25.57 12.79
C ALA A 171 11.41 -24.81 14.07
N PRO A 172 10.66 -23.69 14.02
CA PRO A 172 10.18 -23.02 15.23
C PRO A 172 9.25 -23.89 16.08
N TRP A 173 8.41 -24.71 15.43
CA TRP A 173 7.47 -25.60 16.11
C TRP A 173 8.17 -26.79 16.75
N LEU A 174 9.21 -27.33 16.11
CA LEU A 174 10.08 -28.36 16.69
C LEU A 174 10.81 -27.84 17.92
N ALA A 175 11.38 -26.63 17.85
CA ALA A 175 12.03 -26.02 19.00
C ALA A 175 11.05 -25.84 20.18
N ALA A 176 9.84 -25.34 19.92
CA ALA A 176 8.80 -25.21 20.92
C ALA A 176 8.36 -26.57 21.51
N ALA A 177 8.30 -27.62 20.68
CA ALA A 177 7.96 -28.97 21.13
C ALA A 177 9.07 -29.57 22.03
N ASP A 178 10.34 -29.38 21.66
CA ASP A 178 11.50 -29.84 22.44
C ASP A 178 11.58 -29.14 23.81
N GLU A 179 11.15 -27.89 23.89
CA GLU A 179 11.04 -27.13 25.15
C GLU A 179 9.77 -27.46 25.96
N GLY A 180 8.87 -28.29 25.41
CA GLY A 180 7.61 -28.67 26.04
C GLY A 180 6.54 -27.57 26.02
N GLU A 181 6.73 -26.55 25.18
CA GLU A 181 5.79 -25.44 24.99
C GLU A 181 4.68 -25.76 23.97
N PHE A 182 4.86 -26.83 23.19
CA PHE A 182 3.91 -27.26 22.14
C PHE A 182 3.81 -28.80 22.07
N ASP A 183 2.61 -29.33 21.85
CA ASP A 183 2.31 -30.79 21.77
C ASP A 183 1.44 -31.13 20.54
N GLY A 184 1.47 -30.29 19.51
CA GLY A 184 0.71 -30.49 18.27
C GLY A 184 1.55 -31.05 17.12
N ASP A 185 0.91 -31.19 15.96
CA ASP A 185 1.61 -31.59 14.72
C ASP A 185 2.37 -30.39 14.15
N THR A 186 3.70 -30.41 14.29
CA THR A 186 4.61 -29.37 13.82
C THR A 186 4.52 -29.15 12.31
N ARG A 187 4.23 -30.22 11.56
CA ARG A 187 4.12 -30.19 10.11
C ARG A 187 2.85 -29.47 9.67
N ASP A 188 1.74 -29.74 10.35
CA ASP A 188 0.47 -29.08 10.06
C ASP A 188 0.53 -27.58 10.38
N GLU A 189 1.17 -27.19 11.50
CA GLU A 189 1.35 -25.77 11.83
C GLU A 189 2.26 -25.04 10.83
N ALA A 190 3.31 -25.69 10.35
CA ALA A 190 4.16 -25.15 9.30
C ALA A 190 3.36 -24.81 8.03
N HIS A 191 2.44 -25.69 7.60
CA HIS A 191 1.58 -25.42 6.44
C HIS A 191 0.62 -24.25 6.69
N LYS A 192 0.01 -24.19 7.89
CA LYS A 192 -0.88 -23.09 8.26
C LYS A 192 -0.15 -21.75 8.25
N ASP A 193 1.11 -21.70 8.71
CA ASP A 193 1.92 -20.49 8.67
C ASP A 193 2.23 -20.06 7.23
N ILE A 194 2.63 -20.99 6.37
CA ILE A 194 2.87 -20.71 4.94
C ILE A 194 1.61 -20.11 4.30
N GLU A 195 0.45 -20.74 4.49
CA GLU A 195 -0.82 -20.26 3.94
C GLU A 195 -1.21 -18.90 4.51
N ARG A 196 -1.11 -18.72 5.83
CA ARG A 196 -1.44 -17.47 6.52
C ARG A 196 -0.57 -16.33 6.00
N ILE A 197 0.75 -16.50 5.96
CA ILE A 197 1.67 -15.43 5.56
C ILE A 197 1.52 -15.12 4.07
N THR A 198 1.28 -16.13 3.24
CA THR A 198 1.01 -15.93 1.81
C THR A 198 -0.26 -15.10 1.61
N ARG A 199 -1.34 -15.44 2.32
CA ARG A 199 -2.59 -14.68 2.29
C ARG A 199 -2.42 -13.25 2.82
N GLU A 200 -1.73 -13.07 3.94
CA GLU A 200 -1.42 -11.73 4.47
C GLU A 200 -0.63 -10.89 3.46
N ALA A 201 0.35 -11.48 2.77
CA ALA A 201 1.07 -10.80 1.70
C ALA A 201 0.11 -10.39 0.57
N GLU A 202 -0.78 -11.29 0.15
CA GLU A 202 -1.80 -10.99 -0.85
C GLU A 202 -2.75 -9.87 -0.42
N GLU A 203 -3.09 -9.78 0.87
CA GLU A 203 -3.95 -8.76 1.47
C GLU A 203 -3.29 -7.38 1.62
N LEU A 204 -1.95 -7.30 1.68
CA LEU A 204 -1.19 -6.02 1.57
C LEU A 204 -1.38 -5.31 0.21
N ALA A 205 -2.24 -5.87 -0.64
CA ALA A 205 -2.76 -5.31 -1.88
C ALA A 205 -4.00 -4.40 -1.74
N GLN A 206 -4.56 -4.20 -0.54
CA GLN A 206 -5.73 -3.33 -0.28
C GLN A 206 -5.35 -2.02 0.43
#